data_AF-A0A6I4NAY8-F1
#
_entry.id   AF-A0A6I4NAY8-F1
#
_cell.length_a   1.000
_cell.length_b   1.000
_cell.length_c   1.000
_cell.angle_alpha   90.00
_cell.angle_beta   90.00
_cell.angle_gamma   90.00
#
_symmetry.space_group_name_H-M   'P 1'
#
loop_
_entity.id
_entity.type
_entity.pdbx_description
1 polymer ?
#
loop_
_entity_poly.entity_id
_entity_poly.type
_entity_poly.pdbx_seq_one_letter_code
_entity_poly.pdbx_strand_id
1 'polypeptide(L)'
;MTAADCAPWLVQVPPARNGLWCECTLAEPAAHSAREWLLAGYAAPSPRLAVRWLTAQASRLADLIDPPLDTQWMPPRALRVAALRPALDPATALRAWPTDVAEHDQALTAMRDGGLYAFTVTDDRTSYALTARPILTHARGLTPPPQTPAPYRGRPVEAPPQRPFLR
;
A
#
# COMPACT_ATOMS: atom_id res chain seq x y z
N MET A 1 -11.07 -38.77 37.64
CA MET A 1 -12.01 -38.48 36.52
C MET A 1 -12.74 -37.21 36.92
N THR A 2 -12.49 -36.00 36.40
CA THR A 2 -11.55 -35.44 35.41
C THR A 2 -11.52 -33.93 35.71
N ALA A 3 -10.38 -33.30 35.39
CA ALA A 3 -10.14 -31.87 35.57
C ALA A 3 -11.10 -31.03 34.73
N ALA A 4 -11.75 -30.04 35.36
CA ALA A 4 -12.43 -28.96 34.65
C ALA A 4 -11.42 -27.80 34.55
N ASP A 5 -10.75 -27.81 33.41
CA ASP A 5 -9.88 -26.81 32.82
C ASP A 5 -10.35 -25.37 33.13
N CYS A 6 -9.64 -24.69 34.04
CA CYS A 6 -9.63 -23.24 34.09
C CYS A 6 -8.68 -22.78 32.99
N ALA A 7 -9.18 -22.55 31.78
CA ALA A 7 -8.42 -21.85 30.75
C ALA A 7 -8.29 -20.38 31.17
N PRO A 8 -7.10 -19.89 31.56
CA PRO A 8 -6.90 -18.47 31.71
C PRO A 8 -7.00 -17.86 30.31
N TRP A 9 -7.83 -16.83 30.19
CA TRP A 9 -7.84 -15.87 29.11
C TRP A 9 -6.48 -15.81 28.39
N LEU A 10 -6.41 -16.33 27.17
CA LEU A 10 -5.43 -15.82 26.21
C LEU A 10 -5.87 -14.38 25.95
N VAL A 11 -5.31 -13.43 26.70
CA VAL A 11 -5.10 -12.10 26.14
C VAL A 11 -4.24 -12.37 24.92
N GLN A 12 -4.90 -12.46 23.77
CA GLN A 12 -4.23 -12.37 22.50
C GLN A 12 -3.60 -10.99 22.49
N VAL A 13 -2.33 -10.91 22.90
CA VAL A 13 -1.50 -9.75 22.61
C VAL A 13 -1.60 -9.61 21.10
N PRO A 14 -2.23 -8.54 20.56
CA PRO A 14 -2.31 -8.38 19.13
C PRO A 14 -0.87 -8.42 18.61
N PRO A 15 -0.59 -9.22 17.57
CA PRO A 15 0.76 -9.35 17.04
C PRO A 15 1.31 -7.94 16.81
N ALA A 16 2.55 -7.70 17.25
CA ALA A 16 3.16 -6.38 17.21
C ALA A 16 2.99 -5.77 15.81
N ARG A 17 2.10 -4.78 15.70
CA ARG A 17 1.82 -4.08 14.45
C ARG A 17 3.00 -3.18 14.17
N ASN A 18 3.91 -3.64 13.31
CA ASN A 18 5.17 -2.92 13.04
C ASN A 18 5.06 -1.89 11.90
N GLY A 19 3.86 -1.62 11.37
CA GLY A 19 3.63 -0.54 10.43
C GLY A 19 2.28 -0.59 9.72
N LEU A 20 2.06 0.38 8.85
CA LEU A 20 0.93 0.46 7.93
C LEU A 20 1.44 0.50 6.50
N TRP A 21 0.69 -0.14 5.61
CA TRP A 21 0.86 0.02 4.18
C TRP A 21 -0.18 1.01 3.68
N CYS A 22 0.29 2.08 3.06
CA CYS A 22 -0.55 3.11 2.48
C CYS A 22 -0.48 2.99 0.96
N GLU A 23 -1.62 3.13 0.30
CA GLU A 23 -1.75 2.99 -1.16
C GLU A 23 -2.58 4.14 -1.73
N CYS A 24 -2.21 4.57 -2.92
CA CYS A 24 -3.00 5.46 -3.75
C CYS A 24 -3.37 4.67 -5.02
N THR A 25 -4.65 4.38 -5.21
CA THR A 25 -5.12 3.60 -6.36
C THR A 25 -6.12 4.37 -7.20
N LEU A 26 -6.13 4.03 -8.48
CA LEU A 26 -7.10 4.48 -9.47
C LEU A 26 -7.87 3.25 -9.92
N ALA A 27 -9.19 3.27 -9.86
CA ALA A 27 -10.03 2.20 -10.34
C ALA A 27 -11.02 2.71 -11.39
N GLU A 28 -11.10 2.02 -12.52
CA GLU A 28 -12.12 2.24 -13.54
C GLU A 28 -13.17 1.12 -13.39
N PRO A 29 -14.34 1.43 -12.80
CA PRO A 29 -15.42 0.46 -12.69
C PRO A 29 -16.08 0.28 -14.07
N ALA A 30 -15.63 -0.72 -14.84
CA ALA A 30 -16.32 -1.13 -16.06
C ALA A 30 -17.35 -2.23 -15.75
N ALA A 31 -18.46 -2.24 -16.50
CA ALA A 31 -19.55 -3.21 -16.36
C ALA A 31 -19.09 -4.69 -16.46
N HIS A 32 -17.94 -4.96 -17.08
CA HIS A 32 -17.46 -6.32 -17.35
C HIS A 32 -15.99 -6.56 -16.97
N SER A 33 -15.22 -5.52 -16.61
CA SER A 33 -13.82 -5.67 -16.19
C SER A 33 -13.35 -4.44 -15.41
N ALA A 34 -13.46 -4.47 -14.09
CA ALA A 34 -12.85 -3.44 -13.25
C ALA A 34 -11.32 -3.47 -13.46
N ARG A 35 -10.73 -2.31 -13.76
CA ARG A 35 -9.27 -2.14 -13.82
C ARG A 35 -8.84 -1.29 -12.64
N GLU A 36 -7.76 -1.70 -11.99
CA GLU A 36 -7.16 -0.94 -10.90
C GLU A 36 -5.67 -0.74 -11.16
N TRP A 37 -5.20 0.48 -10.91
CA TRP A 37 -3.80 0.86 -11.02
C TRP A 37 -3.30 1.42 -9.69
N LEU A 38 -2.18 0.88 -9.22
CA LEU A 38 -1.45 1.44 -8.07
C LEU A 38 -0.61 2.62 -8.55
N LEU A 39 -0.94 3.82 -8.09
CA LEU A 39 -0.23 5.06 -8.45
C LEU A 39 0.95 5.32 -7.51
N ALA A 40 0.79 5.01 -6.22
CA ALA A 40 1.83 5.16 -5.21
C ALA A 40 1.61 4.22 -4.02
N GLY A 41 2.69 3.84 -3.35
CA GLY A 41 2.65 3.05 -2.12
C GLY A 41 3.68 3.54 -1.10
N TYR A 42 3.38 3.37 0.18
CA TYR A 42 4.27 3.78 1.28
C TYR A 42 4.08 2.92 2.54
N ALA A 43 5.19 2.39 3.05
CA ALA A 43 5.22 1.72 4.34
C ALA A 43 5.43 2.76 5.46
N ALA A 44 4.37 3.11 6.16
CA ALA A 44 4.39 4.06 7.27
C ALA A 44 4.69 3.34 8.59
N PRO A 45 5.67 3.80 9.40
CA PRO A 45 5.96 3.18 10.68
C PRO A 45 5.01 3.61 11.81
N SER A 46 4.08 4.55 11.54
CA SER A 46 3.04 4.95 12.50
C SER A 46 1.81 5.54 11.80
N PRO A 47 0.63 5.55 12.46
CA PRO A 47 -0.59 6.17 11.93
C PRO A 47 -0.41 7.65 11.55
N ARG A 48 0.34 8.43 12.34
CA ARG A 48 0.58 9.85 12.04
C ARG A 48 1.36 10.05 10.74
N LEU A 49 2.34 9.18 10.49
CA LEU A 49 3.11 9.21 9.25
C LEU A 49 2.28 8.71 8.06
N ALA A 50 1.35 7.79 8.28
CA ALA A 50 0.38 7.37 7.27
C ALA A 50 -0.51 8.56 6.88
N VAL A 51 -1.17 9.24 7.83
CA VAL A 51 -1.98 10.44 7.53
C VAL A 51 -1.16 11.49 6.78
N ARG A 52 0.05 11.81 7.27
CA ARG A 52 0.91 12.79 6.59
C ARG A 52 1.22 12.40 5.14
N TRP A 53 1.45 11.12 4.88
CA TRP A 53 1.66 10.63 3.52
C TRP A 53 0.39 10.74 2.68
N LEU A 54 -0.77 10.34 3.22
CA LEU A 54 -2.07 10.46 2.56
C LEU A 54 -2.36 11.93 2.22
N THR A 55 -2.03 12.88 3.09
CA THR A 55 -2.22 14.33 2.86
C THR A 55 -1.39 14.82 1.69
N ALA A 56 -0.12 14.40 1.63
CA ALA A 56 0.76 14.73 0.52
C ALA A 56 0.28 14.10 -0.79
N GLN A 57 -0.21 12.86 -0.76
CA GLN A 57 -0.77 12.19 -1.94
C GLN A 57 -2.09 12.81 -2.39
N ALA A 58 -2.98 13.20 -1.49
CA ALA A 58 -4.23 13.87 -1.82
C ALA A 58 -3.97 15.17 -2.60
N SER A 59 -3.06 15.99 -2.08
CA SER A 59 -2.66 17.25 -2.74
C SER A 59 -2.04 16.98 -4.11
N ARG A 60 -1.09 16.04 -4.20
CA ARG A 60 -0.44 15.66 -5.46
C ARG A 60 -1.44 15.14 -6.48
N LEU A 61 -2.39 14.30 -6.05
CA LEU A 61 -3.38 13.71 -6.92
C LEU A 61 -4.37 14.75 -7.43
N ALA A 62 -4.78 15.69 -6.59
CA ALA A 62 -5.60 16.82 -7.02
C ALA A 62 -4.92 17.65 -8.11
N ASP A 63 -3.62 17.95 -7.95
CA ASP A 63 -2.84 18.71 -8.94
C ASP A 63 -2.62 17.93 -10.25
N LEU A 64 -2.65 16.60 -10.20
CA LEU A 64 -2.60 15.76 -11.41
C LEU A 64 -3.95 15.72 -12.14
N ILE A 65 -5.06 15.70 -11.40
CA ILE A 65 -6.42 15.67 -11.97
C ILE A 65 -6.80 17.04 -12.54
N ASP A 66 -6.50 18.11 -11.81
CA ASP A 66 -6.88 19.48 -12.16
C ASP A 66 -5.65 20.40 -11.95
N PRO A 67 -4.71 20.42 -12.92
CA PRO A 67 -3.46 21.15 -12.75
C PRO A 67 -3.70 22.66 -12.79
N PRO A 68 -2.98 23.46 -11.99
CA PRO A 68 -3.02 24.91 -12.13
C PRO A 68 -2.51 25.34 -13.51
N LEU A 69 -3.06 26.43 -14.05
CA LEU A 69 -2.82 26.85 -15.44
C LEU A 69 -1.36 27.20 -15.75
N ASP A 70 -0.57 27.50 -14.73
CA ASP A 70 0.86 27.85 -14.78
C ASP A 70 1.80 26.66 -14.53
N THR A 71 1.26 25.45 -14.50
CA THR A 71 2.02 24.21 -14.29
C THR A 71 3.16 24.04 -15.30
N GLN A 72 4.40 23.94 -14.81
CA GLN A 72 5.60 23.91 -15.64
C GLN A 72 5.90 22.58 -16.33
N TRP A 73 5.40 21.45 -15.81
CA TRP A 73 5.64 20.13 -16.40
C TRP A 73 4.80 19.88 -17.67
N MET A 74 3.85 20.77 -17.98
CA MET A 74 2.96 20.63 -19.12
C MET A 74 3.26 21.68 -20.20
N PRO A 75 3.20 21.31 -21.49
CA PRO A 75 3.43 22.26 -22.57
C PRO A 75 2.42 23.42 -22.51
N PRO A 76 2.82 24.64 -22.93
CA PRO A 76 1.88 25.74 -23.05
C PRO A 76 0.67 25.34 -23.90
N ARG A 77 -0.54 25.71 -23.45
CA ARG A 77 -1.83 25.40 -24.11
C ARG A 77 -2.21 23.91 -24.16
N ALA A 78 -1.53 23.04 -23.43
CA ALA A 78 -1.99 21.67 -23.21
C ALA A 78 -3.24 21.60 -22.30
N LEU A 79 -3.38 22.57 -21.40
CA LEU A 79 -4.55 22.74 -20.54
C LEU A 79 -5.67 23.51 -21.25
N ARG A 80 -6.91 23.07 -21.02
CA ARG A 80 -8.11 23.84 -21.34
C ARG A 80 -9.00 23.87 -20.11
N VAL A 81 -9.54 25.05 -19.82
CA VAL A 81 -10.54 25.21 -18.78
C VAL A 81 -11.83 24.53 -19.25
N ALA A 82 -12.33 23.59 -18.46
CA ALA A 82 -13.61 22.94 -18.74
C ALA A 82 -14.74 23.98 -18.70
N ALA A 83 -15.60 23.97 -19.72
CA ALA A 83 -16.70 24.94 -19.83
C ALA A 83 -17.81 24.67 -18.79
N LEU A 84 -17.93 23.44 -18.30
CA LEU A 84 -18.89 23.03 -17.30
C LEU A 84 -18.15 22.30 -16.17
N ARG A 85 -18.49 22.63 -14.92
CA ARG A 85 -17.97 21.91 -13.77
C ARG A 85 -18.63 20.53 -13.70
N PRO A 86 -17.87 19.44 -13.55
CA PRO A 86 -18.47 18.12 -13.39
C PRO A 86 -19.34 18.09 -12.13
N ALA A 87 -20.40 17.27 -12.17
CA ALA A 87 -21.29 17.09 -11.02
C ALA A 87 -20.56 16.50 -9.80
N LEU A 88 -19.47 15.76 -10.05
CA LEU A 88 -18.57 15.25 -9.06
C LEU A 88 -17.14 15.71 -9.38
N ASP A 89 -16.52 16.42 -8.45
CA ASP A 89 -15.21 17.06 -8.63
C ASP A 89 -14.21 16.42 -7.66
N PRO A 90 -13.53 15.33 -8.07
CA PRO A 90 -12.61 14.61 -7.19
C PRO A 90 -11.42 15.49 -6.77
N ALA A 91 -10.96 16.39 -7.64
CA ALA A 91 -9.85 17.30 -7.31
C ALA A 91 -10.23 18.26 -6.18
N THR A 92 -11.45 18.80 -6.17
CA THR A 92 -11.94 19.63 -5.06
C THR A 92 -11.99 18.85 -3.74
N ALA A 93 -12.53 17.63 -3.75
CA ALA A 93 -12.59 16.80 -2.55
C ALA A 93 -11.18 16.45 -2.02
N LEU A 94 -10.25 16.11 -2.92
CA LEU A 94 -8.85 15.83 -2.58
C LEU A 94 -8.12 17.06 -2.03
N ARG A 95 -8.44 18.28 -2.48
CA ARG A 95 -7.88 19.53 -1.92
C ARG A 95 -8.45 19.87 -0.55
N ALA A 96 -9.69 19.50 -0.27
CA ALA A 96 -10.31 19.75 1.03
C ALA A 96 -9.77 18.82 2.12
N TRP A 97 -9.52 17.55 1.78
CA TRP A 97 -9.11 16.51 2.73
C TRP A 97 -7.90 16.89 3.62
N PRO A 98 -6.78 17.46 3.10
CA PRO A 98 -5.67 17.96 3.90
C PRO A 98 -6.02 18.93 5.04
N THR A 99 -7.17 19.58 4.97
CA THR A 99 -7.65 20.54 5.98
C THR A 99 -8.79 20.00 6.83
N ASP A 100 -9.29 18.80 6.53
CA ASP A 100 -10.36 18.15 7.27
C ASP A 100 -9.80 17.42 8.51
N VAL A 101 -9.81 18.13 9.64
CA VAL A 101 -9.31 17.60 10.92
C VAL A 101 -10.16 16.42 11.41
N ALA A 102 -11.47 16.43 11.14
CA ALA A 102 -12.37 15.37 11.61
C ALA A 102 -12.09 14.04 10.87
N GLU A 103 -11.90 14.11 9.55
CA GLU A 103 -11.49 12.94 8.75
C GLU A 103 -10.12 12.40 9.18
N HIS A 104 -9.16 13.29 9.48
CA HIS A 104 -7.86 12.86 9.99
C HIS A 104 -7.96 12.14 11.35
N ASP A 105 -8.80 12.64 12.26
CA ASP A 105 -9.01 12.00 13.56
C ASP A 105 -9.71 10.64 13.42
N GLN A 106 -10.67 10.53 12.49
CA GLN A 106 -11.29 9.25 12.13
C GLN A 106 -10.26 8.27 11.57
N ALA A 107 -9.40 8.72 10.65
CA ALA A 107 -8.32 7.91 10.08
C ALA A 107 -7.35 7.41 11.16
N LEU A 108 -6.91 8.30 12.05
CA LEU A 108 -6.00 7.96 13.16
C LEU A 108 -6.62 6.95 14.12
N THR A 109 -7.91 7.11 14.43
CA THR A 109 -8.65 6.19 15.30
C THR A 109 -8.75 4.81 14.65
N ALA A 110 -9.21 4.73 13.40
CA ALA A 110 -9.31 3.47 12.66
C ALA A 110 -7.97 2.73 12.61
N MET A 111 -6.86 3.44 12.33
CA MET A 111 -5.53 2.84 12.25
C MET A 111 -4.97 2.40 13.62
N ARG A 112 -5.32 3.09 14.71
CA ARG A 112 -4.94 2.72 16.09
C ARG A 112 -5.66 1.46 16.56
N ASP A 113 -6.96 1.41 16.31
CA ASP A 113 -7.79 0.23 16.57
C ASP A 113 -7.42 -0.91 15.60
N GLY A 114 -6.71 -0.54 14.54
CA GLY A 114 -6.08 -1.47 13.64
C GLY A 114 -7.02 -2.00 12.57
N GLY A 115 -7.99 -1.18 12.21
CA GLY A 115 -8.78 -1.28 10.99
C GLY A 115 -8.10 -0.61 9.80
N LEU A 116 -8.72 -0.80 8.64
CA LEU A 116 -8.42 -0.10 7.40
C LEU A 116 -9.01 1.30 7.45
N TYR A 117 -8.27 2.29 6.98
CA TYR A 117 -8.83 3.57 6.55
C TYR A 117 -8.85 3.63 5.02
N ALA A 118 -9.93 4.17 4.47
CA ALA A 118 -10.08 4.41 3.04
C ALA A 118 -10.81 5.74 2.82
N PHE A 119 -10.17 6.65 2.10
CA PHE A 119 -10.80 7.83 1.54
C PHE A 119 -10.94 7.63 0.04
N THR A 120 -12.18 7.64 -0.45
CA THR A 120 -12.49 7.36 -1.85
C THR A 120 -13.30 8.50 -2.44
N VAL A 121 -12.85 9.02 -3.57
CA VAL A 121 -13.57 10.02 -4.37
C VAL A 121 -13.73 9.49 -5.77
N THR A 122 -14.90 9.70 -6.36
CA THR A 122 -15.19 9.24 -7.72
C THR A 122 -15.37 10.43 -8.66
N ASP A 123 -15.33 10.15 -9.95
CA ASP A 123 -15.89 10.97 -11.02
C ASP A 123 -16.90 10.09 -11.79
N ASP A 124 -17.35 10.55 -12.95
CA ASP A 124 -18.27 9.86 -13.85
C ASP A 124 -17.79 8.46 -14.27
N ARG A 125 -16.47 8.25 -14.34
CA ARG A 125 -15.86 7.03 -14.89
C ARG A 125 -14.78 6.41 -14.03
N THR A 126 -14.31 7.09 -13.00
CA THR A 126 -13.11 6.65 -12.28
C THR A 126 -13.22 6.92 -10.79
N SER A 127 -12.67 6.00 -10.00
CA SER A 127 -12.57 6.09 -8.55
C SER A 127 -11.11 6.26 -8.16
N TYR A 128 -10.84 7.19 -7.26
CA TYR A 128 -9.54 7.45 -6.68
C TYR A 128 -9.62 7.08 -5.20
N ALA A 129 -8.70 6.22 -4.74
CA ALA A 129 -8.68 5.78 -3.36
C ALA A 129 -7.32 6.05 -2.71
N LEU A 130 -7.37 6.61 -1.50
CA LEU A 130 -6.25 6.75 -0.59
C LEU A 130 -6.52 5.84 0.60
N THR A 131 -5.75 4.77 0.75
CA THR A 131 -5.98 3.75 1.77
C THR A 131 -4.78 3.58 2.68
N ALA A 132 -5.04 3.20 3.93
CA ALA A 132 -4.02 2.79 4.88
C ALA A 132 -4.50 1.56 5.64
N ARG A 133 -3.76 0.46 5.49
CA ARG A 133 -4.05 -0.82 6.13
C ARG A 133 -2.90 -1.24 7.04
N PRO A 134 -3.18 -1.76 8.25
CA PRO A 134 -2.15 -2.33 9.09
C PRO A 134 -1.49 -3.51 8.39
N ILE A 135 -0.16 -3.60 8.49
CA ILE A 135 0.58 -4.77 8.04
C ILE A 135 1.26 -5.42 9.23
N LEU A 136 1.24 -6.75 9.24
CA LEU A 136 2.14 -7.51 10.07
C LEU A 136 3.50 -7.46 9.38
N THR A 137 4.34 -6.52 9.79
CA THR A 137 5.76 -6.62 9.45
C THR A 137 6.27 -7.79 10.26
N HIS A 138 6.42 -8.96 9.62
CA HIS A 138 7.22 -10.01 10.21
C HIS A 138 8.57 -9.39 10.55
N ALA A 139 8.84 -9.20 11.85
CA ALA A 139 10.18 -8.94 12.29
C ALA A 139 11.01 -10.08 11.70
N ARG A 140 11.89 -9.76 10.75
CA ARG A 140 12.96 -10.67 10.32
C ARG A 140 13.97 -10.72 11.46
N GLY A 141 13.51 -11.22 12.60
CA GLY A 141 14.18 -11.36 13.88
C GLY A 141 14.33 -12.82 14.27
N LEU A 142 14.27 -13.73 13.30
CA LEU A 142 15.05 -14.94 13.39
C LEU A 142 16.43 -14.58 12.85
N THR A 143 17.35 -14.27 13.76
CA THR A 143 18.75 -14.63 13.52
C THR A 143 18.70 -16.06 12.97
N PRO A 144 19.14 -16.34 11.73
CA PRO A 144 19.31 -17.74 11.37
C PRO A 144 20.22 -18.34 12.46
N PRO A 145 19.89 -19.52 13.03
CA PRO A 145 20.87 -20.22 13.86
C PRO A 145 22.19 -20.21 13.08
N PRO A 146 23.36 -20.01 13.73
CA PRO A 146 24.63 -20.01 13.01
C PRO A 146 24.63 -21.23 12.12
N GLN A 147 24.55 -20.99 10.81
CA GLN A 147 24.53 -22.08 9.85
C GLN A 147 25.95 -22.61 9.91
N THR A 148 26.17 -23.64 10.71
CA THR A 148 27.33 -24.49 10.55
C THR A 148 27.26 -24.93 9.10
N PRO A 149 28.20 -24.53 8.23
CA PRO A 149 28.14 -24.93 6.84
C PRO A 149 28.05 -26.45 6.84
N ALA A 150 26.96 -26.97 6.25
CA ALA A 150 26.83 -28.40 6.07
C ALA A 150 28.11 -28.88 5.36
N PRO A 151 28.82 -29.88 5.89
CA PRO A 151 29.99 -30.40 5.20
C PRO A 151 29.52 -30.81 3.80
N TYR A 152 30.11 -30.19 2.79
CA TYR A 152 29.80 -30.42 1.39
C TYR A 152 29.89 -31.94 1.12
N ARG A 153 28.74 -32.64 1.10
CA ARG A 153 28.65 -33.96 0.50
C ARG A 153 28.64 -33.75 -1.00
N GLY A 154 29.83 -33.66 -1.57
CA GLY A 154 30.01 -33.63 -3.01
C GLY A 154 29.24 -34.78 -3.63
N ARG A 155 28.35 -34.44 -4.56
CA ARG A 155 27.77 -35.42 -5.48
C ARG A 155 28.94 -36.01 -6.29
N PRO A 156 29.11 -37.33 -6.39
CA PRO A 156 30.11 -37.88 -7.28
C PRO A 156 29.79 -37.41 -8.71
N VAL A 157 30.69 -36.62 -9.29
CA VAL A 157 30.69 -36.40 -10.74
C VAL A 157 31.16 -37.70 -11.36
N GLU A 158 30.23 -38.39 -12.02
CA GLU A 158 30.54 -39.56 -12.83
C GLU A 158 31.46 -39.11 -13.97
N ALA A 159 32.65 -39.71 -14.05
CA ALA A 159 33.65 -39.34 -15.04
C ALA A 159 33.13 -39.62 -16.46
N PRO A 160 33.24 -38.68 -17.41
CA PRO A 160 32.80 -38.92 -18.77
C PRO A 160 33.62 -40.05 -19.44
N PRO A 161 32.99 -40.92 -20.25
CA PRO A 161 33.67 -42.06 -20.86
C PRO A 161 34.77 -41.60 -21.85
N GLN A 162 35.99 -42.06 -21.61
CA GLN A 162 37.15 -41.86 -22.48
C GLN A 162 36.93 -42.63 -23.80
N ARG A 163 36.82 -41.94 -24.93
CA ARG A 163 36.84 -42.57 -26.25
C ARG A 163 38.30 -42.86 -26.64
N PRO A 164 38.66 -44.10 -27.02
CA PRO A 164 40.00 -44.40 -27.50
C PRO A 164 40.22 -43.76 -28.88
N PHE A 165 41.33 -43.06 -29.04
CA PHE A 165 41.82 -42.56 -30.32
C PHE A 165 42.35 -43.75 -31.13
N LEU A 166 41.72 -44.06 -32.27
CA LEU A 166 42.29 -44.96 -33.27
C LEU A 166 43.44 -44.24 -33.99
N ARG A 167 44.55 -44.93 -34.16
CA ARG A 167 45.68 -44.55 -35.03
C ARG A 167 45.93 -45.69 -36.00
#